data_AF-A0A6J1REA4-F1
#
_entry.id   AF-A0A6J1REA4-F1
#
_cell.length_a   1.000
_cell.length_b   1.000
_cell.length_c   1.000
_cell.angle_alpha   90.00
_cell.angle_beta   90.00
_cell.angle_gamma   90.00
#
_symmetry.space_group_name_H-M   'P 1'
#
loop_
_entity.id
_entity.type
_entity.pdbx_description
1 polymer ?
#
loop_
_entity_poly.entity_id
_entity_poly.type
_entity_poly.pdbx_seq_one_letter_code
_entity_poly.pdbx_strand_id
1 'polypeptide(L)'
;AGNHDVSRLVTRYGRQRAEAITMITLLLPGVGVTYNGEEIGMEDTWISWKDTKDPRGCNAGRDGYEKASRDPARTPFQWDDTTSAGFSTNPKTWLSVNKNYVTLNLAAQKKQNNSYYALYKAVSALRKWPAVKRPTTKLTTKLLGDDVLAFT
;
A
#
# COMPACT_ATOMS: atom_id res chain seq x y z
N ALA A 1 0.28 -8.83 0.72
CA ALA A 1 1.12 -7.85 -0.01
C ALA A 1 0.51 -7.56 -1.39
N GLY A 2 0.59 -6.32 -1.84
CA GLY A 2 0.22 -5.88 -3.19
C GLY A 2 1.38 -5.98 -4.18
N ASN A 3 1.16 -5.47 -5.37
CA ASN A 3 2.14 -5.30 -6.44
C ASN A 3 1.57 -4.31 -7.48
N HIS A 4 2.28 -4.12 -8.58
CA HIS A 4 1.91 -3.22 -9.68
C HIS A 4 0.88 -3.79 -10.67
N ASP A 5 0.29 -4.96 -10.40
CA ASP A 5 -0.70 -5.65 -11.24
C ASP A 5 -2.10 -5.73 -10.64
N VAL A 6 -2.26 -5.37 -9.37
CA VAL A 6 -3.54 -5.38 -8.66
C VAL A 6 -3.74 -4.07 -7.91
N SER A 7 -4.99 -3.66 -7.72
CA SER A 7 -5.36 -2.48 -6.92
C SER A 7 -4.63 -2.43 -5.59
N ARG A 8 -4.26 -1.24 -5.10
CA ARG A 8 -3.52 -1.06 -3.84
C ARG A 8 -4.23 -1.69 -2.65
N LEU A 9 -3.44 -2.09 -1.64
CA LEU A 9 -3.91 -2.83 -0.47
C LEU A 9 -5.06 -2.11 0.26
N VAL A 10 -4.92 -0.80 0.46
CA VAL A 10 -5.93 0.03 1.16
C VAL A 10 -7.22 0.11 0.34
N THR A 11 -7.14 0.28 -0.97
CA THR A 11 -8.33 0.30 -1.85
C THR A 11 -9.09 -1.02 -1.83
N ARG A 12 -8.39 -2.17 -1.80
CA ARG A 12 -9.04 -3.49 -1.80
C ARG A 12 -9.75 -3.83 -0.49
N TYR A 13 -9.17 -3.44 0.65
CA TYR A 13 -9.62 -3.94 1.96
C TYR A 13 -10.09 -2.87 2.93
N GLY A 14 -9.89 -1.59 2.60
CA GLY A 14 -10.04 -0.48 3.53
C GLY A 14 -8.85 -0.37 4.49
N ARG A 15 -8.69 0.81 5.09
CA ARG A 15 -7.53 1.13 5.94
C ARG A 15 -7.30 0.16 7.09
N GLN A 16 -8.33 -0.11 7.88
CA GLN A 16 -8.20 -0.94 9.09
C GLN A 16 -7.72 -2.37 8.77
N ARG A 17 -8.29 -3.00 7.73
CA ARG A 17 -7.86 -4.33 7.29
C ARG A 17 -6.49 -4.31 6.63
N ALA A 18 -6.16 -3.24 5.89
CA ALA A 18 -4.84 -3.08 5.31
C ALA A 18 -3.75 -3.01 6.40
N GLU A 19 -3.97 -2.25 7.48
CA GLU A 19 -3.06 -2.20 8.64
C GLU A 19 -2.86 -3.58 9.25
N ALA A 20 -3.94 -4.36 9.43
CA ALA A 20 -3.86 -5.75 9.89
C ALA A 20 -3.08 -6.67 8.93
N ILE A 21 -3.31 -6.55 7.62
CA ILE A 21 -2.58 -7.32 6.61
C ILE A 21 -1.10 -6.93 6.59
N THR A 22 -0.75 -5.65 6.78
CA THR A 22 0.64 -5.19 6.93
C THR A 22 1.28 -5.82 8.17
N MET A 23 0.58 -5.85 9.31
CA MET A 23 1.06 -6.52 10.53
C MET A 23 1.34 -8.01 10.29
N ILE A 24 0.39 -8.74 9.72
CA ILE A 24 0.54 -10.17 9.40
C ILE A 24 1.71 -10.38 8.44
N THR A 25 1.80 -9.59 7.36
CA THR A 25 2.85 -9.73 6.33
C THR A 25 4.25 -9.54 6.91
N LEU A 26 4.42 -8.61 7.87
CA LEU A 26 5.71 -8.31 8.47
C LEU A 26 6.05 -9.20 9.68
N LEU A 27 5.08 -9.82 10.33
CA LEU A 27 5.31 -10.61 11.54
C LEU A 27 5.29 -12.12 11.31
N LEU A 28 4.73 -12.61 10.19
CA LEU A 28 4.86 -14.01 9.83
C LEU A 28 6.34 -14.40 9.56
N PRO A 29 6.73 -15.66 9.86
CA PRO A 29 8.04 -16.19 9.53
C PRO A 29 8.32 -16.13 8.02
N GLY A 30 9.59 -16.01 7.64
CA GLY A 30 10.00 -15.91 6.24
C GLY A 30 10.32 -14.49 5.83
N VAL A 31 10.01 -14.08 4.60
CA VAL A 31 10.31 -12.75 4.05
C VAL A 31 9.02 -11.94 3.90
N GLY A 32 8.97 -10.76 4.52
CA GLY A 32 7.90 -9.79 4.29
C GLY A 32 8.15 -9.02 2.99
N VAL A 33 7.15 -8.95 2.13
CA VAL A 33 7.18 -8.19 0.86
C VAL A 33 6.23 -7.01 0.98
N THR A 34 6.73 -5.82 0.65
CA THR A 34 5.97 -4.56 0.65
C THR A 34 6.04 -3.96 -0.74
N TYR A 35 4.89 -3.58 -1.30
CA TYR A 35 4.84 -2.81 -2.54
C TYR A 35 4.94 -1.31 -2.26
N ASN A 36 5.59 -0.57 -3.16
CA ASN A 36 5.82 0.87 -3.01
C ASN A 36 4.52 1.64 -2.76
N GLY A 37 4.44 2.32 -1.62
CA GLY A 37 3.26 3.06 -1.17
C GLY A 37 2.45 2.35 -0.09
N GLU A 38 2.60 1.04 0.09
CA GLU A 38 1.91 0.33 1.17
C GLU A 38 2.35 0.81 2.56
N GLU A 39 3.59 1.25 2.73
CA GLU A 39 4.14 1.75 3.99
C GLU A 39 3.53 3.07 4.46
N ILE A 40 2.90 3.83 3.55
CA ILE A 40 2.13 5.04 3.88
C ILE A 40 0.64 4.84 3.60
N GLY A 41 0.20 3.63 3.27
CA GLY A 41 -1.20 3.34 2.97
C GLY A 41 -1.72 4.05 1.72
N MET A 42 -0.93 4.16 0.65
CA MET A 42 -1.39 4.71 -0.63
C MET A 42 -2.62 3.96 -1.16
N GLU A 43 -3.51 4.72 -1.77
CA GLU A 43 -4.75 4.27 -2.39
C GLU A 43 -4.69 4.46 -3.90
N ASP A 44 -5.41 3.62 -4.64
CA ASP A 44 -5.66 3.82 -6.06
C ASP A 44 -6.34 5.18 -6.28
N THR A 45 -6.10 5.78 -7.45
CA THR A 45 -6.89 6.91 -7.95
C THR A 45 -7.55 6.53 -9.25
N TRP A 46 -8.71 7.14 -9.51
CA TRP A 46 -9.32 7.04 -10.83
C TRP A 46 -8.42 7.71 -11.87
N ILE A 47 -8.26 7.05 -13.02
CA ILE A 47 -7.49 7.50 -14.18
C ILE A 47 -8.44 7.45 -15.35
N SER A 48 -8.49 8.50 -16.17
CA SER A 48 -9.40 8.53 -17.31
C SER A 48 -8.95 7.57 -18.41
N TRP A 49 -9.89 7.15 -19.28
CA TRP A 49 -9.56 6.40 -20.50
C TRP A 49 -8.45 7.06 -21.33
N LYS A 50 -8.48 8.39 -21.48
CA LYS A 50 -7.50 9.14 -22.27
C LYS A 50 -6.10 9.15 -21.62
N ASP A 51 -6.06 9.07 -20.30
CA ASP A 51 -4.81 9.08 -19.53
C ASP A 51 -4.26 7.68 -19.25
N THR A 52 -5.04 6.63 -19.52
CA THR A 52 -4.62 5.23 -19.39
C THR A 52 -3.40 4.95 -20.28
N LYS A 53 -2.38 4.33 -19.69
CA LYS A 53 -1.12 3.94 -20.32
C LYS A 53 -0.93 2.42 -20.35
N ASP A 54 -1.63 1.68 -19.49
CA ASP A 54 -1.55 0.23 -19.43
C ASP A 54 -2.11 -0.41 -20.72
N PRO A 55 -1.30 -1.19 -21.47
CA PRO A 55 -1.79 -1.92 -22.63
C PRO A 55 -2.99 -2.83 -22.33
N ARG A 56 -3.11 -3.38 -21.11
CA ARG A 56 -4.29 -4.18 -20.72
C ARG A 56 -5.56 -3.32 -20.69
N GLY A 57 -5.46 -2.12 -20.12
CA GLY A 57 -6.55 -1.14 -20.12
C GLY A 57 -6.90 -0.72 -21.54
N CYS A 58 -5.89 -0.33 -22.34
CA CYS A 58 -6.07 0.10 -23.73
C CYS A 58 -6.72 -0.99 -24.60
N ASN A 59 -6.30 -2.25 -24.47
CA ASN A 59 -6.87 -3.35 -25.26
C ASN A 59 -8.28 -3.74 -24.83
N ALA A 60 -8.68 -3.43 -23.59
CA ALA A 60 -10.04 -3.68 -23.10
C ALA A 60 -11.07 -2.65 -23.60
N GLY A 61 -10.62 -1.57 -24.26
CA GLY A 61 -11.48 -0.54 -24.81
C GLY A 61 -12.08 0.39 -23.74
N ARG A 62 -12.75 1.44 -24.22
CA ARG A 62 -13.27 2.54 -23.38
C ARG A 62 -14.24 2.10 -22.28
N ASP A 63 -14.97 1.02 -22.49
CA ASP A 63 -15.96 0.53 -21.52
C ASP A 63 -15.37 -0.53 -20.56
N GLY A 64 -14.23 -1.14 -20.92
CA GLY A 64 -13.57 -2.20 -20.16
C GLY A 64 -12.33 -1.76 -19.38
N TYR A 65 -11.76 -0.59 -19.69
CA TYR A 65 -10.44 -0.20 -19.19
C TYR A 65 -10.35 -0.09 -17.66
N GLU A 66 -11.41 0.35 -16.97
CA GLU A 66 -11.35 0.52 -15.51
C GLU A 66 -11.17 -0.81 -14.78
N LYS A 67 -11.70 -1.90 -15.35
CA LYS A 67 -11.57 -3.25 -14.79
C LYS A 67 -10.25 -3.93 -15.17
N ALA A 68 -9.64 -3.51 -16.27
CA ALA A 68 -8.47 -4.16 -16.85
C ALA A 68 -7.15 -3.42 -16.57
N SER A 69 -7.19 -2.11 -16.40
CA SER A 69 -6.01 -1.26 -16.23
C SER A 69 -5.40 -1.44 -14.84
N ARG A 70 -4.07 -1.54 -14.83
CA ARG A 70 -3.24 -1.58 -13.62
C ARG A 70 -2.70 -0.20 -13.24
N ASP A 71 -2.95 0.83 -14.06
CA ASP A 71 -2.44 2.18 -13.83
C ASP A 71 -2.81 2.78 -12.47
N PRO A 72 -4.01 2.54 -11.89
CA PRO A 72 -4.35 3.08 -10.58
C PRO A 72 -3.37 2.67 -9.47
N ALA A 73 -2.79 1.47 -9.55
CA ALA A 73 -1.80 0.99 -8.60
C ALA A 73 -0.38 1.51 -8.88
N ARG A 74 -0.15 2.17 -10.03
CA ARG A 74 1.16 2.60 -10.53
C ARG A 74 1.37 4.11 -10.46
N THR A 75 0.42 4.85 -9.90
CA THR A 75 0.55 6.30 -9.78
C THR A 75 1.79 6.67 -8.95
N PRO A 76 2.40 7.83 -9.24
CA PRO A 76 3.63 8.24 -8.56
C PRO A 76 3.51 8.24 -7.03
N PHE A 77 4.63 7.93 -6.37
CA PHE A 77 4.71 7.89 -4.91
C PHE A 77 4.50 9.28 -4.29
N GLN A 78 3.90 9.32 -3.11
CA GLN A 78 3.50 10.55 -2.42
C GLN A 78 4.51 10.93 -1.32
N TRP A 79 5.58 11.62 -1.69
CA TRP A 79 6.64 12.04 -0.77
C TRP A 79 6.20 13.16 0.18
N ASP A 80 5.61 14.22 -0.37
CA ASP A 80 5.17 15.40 0.36
C ASP A 80 3.95 16.06 -0.31
N ASP A 81 3.58 17.28 0.12
CA ASP A 81 2.45 18.07 -0.37
C ASP A 81 2.83 19.08 -1.48
N THR A 82 4.06 19.02 -1.99
CA THR A 82 4.54 19.91 -3.06
C THR A 82 4.11 19.42 -4.45
N THR A 83 4.57 20.08 -5.52
CA THR A 83 4.28 19.72 -6.91
C THR A 83 4.46 18.21 -7.15
N SER A 84 3.44 17.58 -7.74
CA SER A 84 3.43 16.13 -8.01
C SER A 84 3.79 15.27 -6.79
N ALA A 85 3.36 15.68 -5.60
CA ALA A 85 3.66 15.06 -4.32
C ALA A 85 5.16 14.88 -4.01
N GLY A 86 6.00 15.79 -4.52
CA GLY A 86 7.45 15.70 -4.41
C GLY A 86 8.09 14.61 -5.29
N PHE A 87 7.31 13.88 -6.09
CA PHE A 87 7.84 12.92 -7.06
C PHE A 87 8.57 13.59 -8.23
N SER A 88 8.11 14.77 -8.63
CA SER A 88 8.70 15.55 -9.72
C SER A 88 8.50 17.03 -9.48
N THR A 89 9.45 17.86 -9.93
CA THR A 89 9.27 19.31 -9.99
C THR A 89 8.31 19.75 -11.11
N ASN A 90 7.98 18.85 -12.04
CA ASN A 90 7.00 19.11 -13.10
C ASN A 90 5.58 18.80 -12.60
N PRO A 91 4.59 19.67 -12.84
CA PRO A 91 3.18 19.42 -12.48
C PRO A 91 2.53 18.25 -13.25
N LYS A 92 3.13 17.81 -14.37
CA LYS A 92 2.64 16.69 -15.17
C LYS A 92 3.62 15.54 -15.19
N THR A 93 3.19 14.41 -14.65
CA THR A 93 3.90 13.13 -14.62
C THR A 93 3.34 12.15 -15.66
N TRP A 94 4.00 11.01 -15.85
CA TRP A 94 3.59 10.00 -16.83
C TRP A 94 2.21 9.36 -16.53
N LEU A 95 1.86 9.25 -15.25
CA LEU A 95 0.51 9.05 -14.72
C LEU A 95 0.20 10.13 -13.69
N SER A 96 -1.05 10.56 -13.59
CA SER A 96 -1.49 11.53 -12.59
C SER A 96 -1.23 11.03 -11.16
N VAL A 97 -0.75 11.93 -10.31
CA VAL A 97 -0.65 11.68 -8.87
C VAL A 97 -2.05 11.65 -8.26
N ASN A 98 -2.29 10.78 -7.28
CA ASN A 98 -3.57 10.76 -6.57
C ASN A 98 -3.75 12.08 -5.80
N LYS A 99 -4.89 12.74 -5.99
CA LYS A 99 -5.20 14.06 -5.42
C LYS A 99 -5.14 14.10 -3.88
N ASN A 100 -5.28 12.94 -3.22
CA ASN A 100 -5.18 12.85 -1.77
C ASN A 100 -3.76 13.13 -1.23
N TYR A 101 -2.74 13.24 -2.09
CA TYR A 101 -1.35 13.45 -1.70
C TYR A 101 -1.13 14.65 -0.78
N VAL A 102 -1.98 15.67 -0.86
CA VAL A 102 -1.93 16.85 0.03
C VAL A 102 -2.05 16.47 1.51
N THR A 103 -2.77 15.39 1.81
CA THR A 103 -3.01 14.92 3.19
C THR A 103 -2.39 13.56 3.47
N LEU A 104 -2.36 12.67 2.47
CA LEU A 104 -1.76 11.34 2.54
C LEU A 104 -0.38 11.40 1.86
N ASN A 105 0.67 11.74 2.59
CA ASN A 105 2.04 11.68 2.07
C ASN A 105 3.03 11.35 3.19
N LEU A 106 4.24 10.94 2.82
CA LEU A 106 5.26 10.52 3.77
C LEU A 106 5.67 11.64 4.74
N ALA A 107 5.86 12.86 4.25
CA ALA A 107 6.27 14.00 5.07
C ALA A 107 5.23 14.34 6.16
N ALA A 108 3.95 14.32 5.82
CA ALA A 108 2.85 14.51 6.75
C ALA A 108 2.77 13.37 7.77
N GLN A 109 2.86 12.11 7.31
CA GLN A 109 2.76 10.95 8.20
C GLN A 109 3.95 10.81 9.16
N LYS A 110 5.15 11.27 8.78
CA LYS A 110 6.31 11.36 9.68
C LYS A 110 6.08 12.28 10.89
N LYS A 111 5.20 13.27 10.77
CA LYS A 111 4.85 14.22 11.84
C LYS A 111 3.70 13.73 12.73
N GLN A 112 3.02 12.66 12.33
CA GLN A 112 1.84 12.13 13.01
C GLN A 112 2.20 10.83 13.75
N ASN A 113 1.88 10.78 15.06
CA ASN A 113 2.13 9.59 15.88
C ASN A 113 1.20 8.42 15.54
N ASN A 114 -0.02 8.70 15.05
CA ASN A 114 -0.99 7.69 14.63
C ASN A 114 -1.19 7.71 13.11
N SER A 115 -0.14 7.36 12.37
CA SER A 115 -0.15 7.26 10.91
C SER A 115 0.13 5.83 10.45
N TYR A 116 -0.22 5.53 9.19
CA TYR A 116 0.11 4.23 8.59
C TYR A 116 1.63 4.00 8.60
N TYR A 117 2.40 5.06 8.31
CA TYR A 117 3.86 5.04 8.42
C TYR A 117 4.37 4.76 9.83
N ALA A 118 3.75 5.34 10.85
CA ALA A 118 4.11 5.06 12.25
C ALA A 118 3.87 3.58 12.59
N LEU A 119 2.73 3.02 12.19
CA LEU A 119 2.44 1.58 12.32
C LEU A 119 3.47 0.74 11.57
N TYR A 120 3.74 1.05 10.30
CA TYR A 120 4.69 0.31 9.48
C TYR A 120 6.10 0.31 10.11
N LYS A 121 6.55 1.45 10.62
CA LYS A 121 7.82 1.56 11.36
C LYS A 121 7.83 0.73 12.64
N ALA A 122 6.76 0.81 13.44
CA ALA A 122 6.67 0.08 14.70
C ALA A 122 6.72 -1.43 14.47
N VAL A 123 5.95 -1.94 13.50
CA VAL A 123 5.92 -3.36 13.15
C VAL A 123 7.26 -3.82 12.53
N SER A 124 7.87 -2.98 11.67
CA SER A 124 9.21 -3.27 11.13
C SER A 124 10.29 -3.32 12.21
N ALA A 125 10.15 -2.53 13.28
CA ALA A 125 11.02 -2.63 14.45
C ALA A 125 10.74 -3.92 15.25
N LEU A 126 9.47 -4.26 15.46
CA LEU A 126 9.07 -5.50 16.15
C LEU A 126 9.59 -6.76 15.43
N ARG A 127 9.61 -6.77 14.09
CA ARG A 127 10.18 -7.88 13.30
C ARG A 127 11.64 -8.20 13.63
N LYS A 128 12.40 -7.23 14.15
CA LYS A 128 13.80 -7.42 14.54
C LYS A 128 13.95 -8.13 15.89
N TRP A 129 12.88 -8.29 16.66
CA TRP A 129 12.91 -8.97 17.95
C TRP A 129 13.28 -10.45 17.78
N PRO A 130 14.06 -11.04 18.71
CA PRO A 130 14.49 -12.43 18.60
C PRO A 130 13.34 -13.42 18.35
N ALA A 131 12.22 -13.25 19.05
CA ALA A 131 11.04 -14.11 18.92
C ALA A 131 10.45 -14.13 17.50
N VAL A 132 10.50 -13.01 16.77
CA VAL A 132 9.98 -12.91 15.40
C VAL A 132 11.04 -13.26 14.36
N LYS A 133 12.29 -12.81 14.57
CA LYS A 133 13.39 -12.99 13.61
C LYS A 133 13.90 -14.43 13.57
N ARG A 134 13.92 -15.11 14.72
CA ARG A 134 14.46 -16.46 14.91
C ARG A 134 13.55 -17.23 15.89
N PRO A 135 12.32 -17.56 15.49
CA PRO A 135 11.41 -18.30 16.36
C PRO A 135 12.01 -19.67 16.67
N THR A 136 11.99 -20.05 17.96
CA THR A 136 12.42 -21.37 18.45
C THR A 136 11.27 -22.38 18.47
N THR A 137 10.04 -21.90 18.37
CA THR A 137 8.81 -22.69 18.29
C THR A 137 8.24 -22.68 16.87
N LYS A 138 7.39 -23.65 16.57
CA LYS A 138 6.62 -23.65 15.33
C LYS A 138 5.53 -22.57 15.39
N LEU A 139 5.32 -21.89 14.27
CA LEU A 139 4.19 -20.97 14.09
C LEU A 139 2.89 -21.71 14.40
N THR A 140 2.10 -21.16 15.31
CA THR A 140 0.75 -21.64 15.61
C THR A 140 -0.24 -20.55 15.24
N THR A 141 -1.37 -20.93 14.64
CA THR A 141 -2.47 -20.01 14.31
C THR A 141 -3.73 -20.48 15.02
N LYS A 142 -4.57 -19.52 15.43
CA LYS A 142 -5.84 -19.79 16.09
C LYS A 142 -6.90 -18.78 15.63
N LEU A 143 -8.09 -19.28 15.33
CA LEU A 143 -9.27 -18.44 15.16
C LEU A 143 -9.96 -18.27 16.52
N LEU A 144 -10.15 -17.02 16.92
CA LEU A 144 -10.84 -16.64 18.16
C LEU A 144 -12.23 -16.10 17.78
N GLY A 145 -13.12 -17.00 17.37
CA GLY A 145 -14.41 -16.65 16.76
C GLY A 145 -14.26 -16.38 15.25
N ASP A 146 -15.25 -15.70 14.67
CA ASP A 146 -15.36 -15.53 13.21
C ASP A 146 -14.47 -14.39 12.66
N ASP A 147 -14.08 -13.44 13.51
CA ASP A 147 -13.46 -12.17 13.08
C ASP A 147 -12.03 -11.94 13.60
N VAL A 148 -11.47 -12.86 14.40
CA VAL A 148 -10.17 -12.67 15.05
C VAL A 148 -9.20 -13.81 14.73
N LEU A 149 -8.13 -13.48 14.01
CA LEU A 149 -6.98 -14.36 13.78
C LEU A 149 -5.85 -14.02 14.75
N ALA A 150 -5.39 -15.01 15.51
CA ALA A 150 -4.21 -14.94 16.36
C ALA A 150 -3.11 -15.86 15.83
N PHE A 151 -1.84 -15.45 15.98
CA PHE A 151 -0.69 -16.29 15.68
C PHE A 151 0.45 -16.06 16.69
N THR A 152 1.21 -17.12 16.96
CA THR A 152 2.36 -17.14 17.88
C THR A 152 3.54 -17.88 17.28
#